data_AF-Q30PZ0-F1
#
_entry.id   AF-Q30PZ0-F1
#
_cell.length_a   1.000
_cell.length_b   1.000
_cell.length_c   1.000
_cell.angle_alpha   90.00
_cell.angle_beta   90.00
_cell.angle_gamma   90.00
#
_symmetry.space_group_name_H-M   'P 1'
#
loop_
_entity.id
_entity.type
_entity.pdbx_description
1 polymer ?
#
loop_
_entity_poly.entity_id
_entity_poly.type
_entity_poly.pdbx_seq_one_letter_code
_entity_poly.pdbx_strand_id
1 'polypeptide(L)'
;MLTNSIWRQYNSENNFRELLANFCKISEIDLIEDDKNLYNVLKAKLTKKELKLFAMDSASISDESIKKEFECNDDELKNAKFKLYKKLKQDKVRLSFKASSVEDFA
;
A
#
# COMPACT_ATOMS: atom_id res chain seq x y z
N MET A 1 -12.44 -11.10 0.10
CA MET A 1 -12.31 -10.40 1.40
C MET A 1 -10.91 -10.58 1.96
N LEU A 2 -10.29 -9.50 2.44
CA LEU A 2 -8.92 -9.46 2.97
C LEU A 2 -8.82 -9.84 4.47
N THR A 3 -9.58 -10.83 4.93
CA THR A 3 -9.86 -11.11 6.35
C THR A 3 -8.62 -11.30 7.24
N ASN A 4 -7.51 -11.80 6.69
CA ASN A 4 -6.23 -12.00 7.41
C ASN A 4 -5.07 -11.12 6.90
N SER A 5 -5.39 -9.98 6.30
CA SER A 5 -4.39 -9.06 5.76
C SER A 5 -3.81 -8.14 6.83
N ILE A 6 -2.58 -7.63 6.60
CA ILE A 6 -2.02 -6.54 7.41
C ILE A 6 -2.94 -5.32 7.40
N TRP A 7 -3.63 -5.06 6.28
CA TRP A 7 -4.63 -4.00 6.19
C TRP A 7 -5.70 -4.09 7.27
N ARG A 8 -6.32 -5.27 7.43
CA ARG A 8 -7.39 -5.52 8.43
C ARG A 8 -6.92 -5.47 9.88
N GLN A 9 -5.61 -5.48 10.14
CA GLN A 9 -5.07 -5.29 11.49
C GLN A 9 -5.18 -3.84 11.96
N TYR A 10 -5.21 -2.88 11.03
CA TYR A 10 -5.21 -1.45 11.32
C TYR A 10 -6.45 -0.73 10.79
N ASN A 11 -7.11 -1.28 9.76
CA ASN A 11 -8.25 -0.66 9.08
C ASN A 11 -9.48 -1.56 9.14
N SER A 12 -10.54 -1.06 9.77
CA SER A 12 -11.87 -1.69 9.83
C SER A 12 -12.60 -1.63 8.49
N GLU A 13 -12.27 -0.66 7.64
CA GLU A 13 -12.84 -0.46 6.31
C GLU A 13 -11.92 -0.97 5.20
N ASN A 14 -12.50 -1.35 4.07
CA ASN A 14 -11.77 -1.91 2.93
C ASN A 14 -11.58 -0.84 1.83
N ASN A 15 -11.06 0.33 2.21
CA ASN A 15 -10.81 1.47 1.33
C ASN A 15 -9.35 1.53 0.83
N PHE A 16 -8.60 0.42 0.93
CA PHE A 16 -7.20 0.38 0.51
C PHE A 16 -7.02 0.66 -0.98
N ARG A 17 -8.00 0.29 -1.82
CA ARG A 17 -7.98 0.53 -3.27
C ARG A 17 -8.04 2.02 -3.59
N GLU A 18 -9.00 2.73 -3.01
CA GLU A 18 -9.15 4.18 -3.14
C GLU A 18 -7.89 4.91 -2.67
N LEU A 19 -7.37 4.54 -1.50
CA LEU A 19 -6.15 5.14 -0.96
C LEU A 19 -4.95 4.84 -1.85
N LEU A 20 -4.80 3.59 -2.32
CA LEU A 20 -3.75 3.21 -3.25
C LEU A 20 -3.84 4.01 -4.57
N ALA A 21 -5.03 4.19 -5.14
CA ALA A 21 -5.26 5.02 -6.32
C ALA A 21 -4.81 6.47 -6.06
N ASN A 22 -5.20 7.04 -4.91
CA ASN A 22 -4.83 8.39 -4.50
C ASN A 22 -3.32 8.58 -4.36
N PHE A 23 -2.62 7.65 -3.71
CA PHE A 23 -1.17 7.70 -3.54
C PHE A 23 -0.41 7.44 -4.84
N CYS A 24 -0.90 6.50 -5.64
CA CYS A 24 -0.34 6.18 -6.95
C CYS A 24 -0.70 7.24 -7.99
N LYS A 25 -1.62 8.18 -7.74
CA LYS A 25 -2.13 9.13 -8.75
C LYS A 25 -2.61 8.40 -10.02
N ILE A 26 -3.36 7.32 -9.83
CA ILE A 26 -4.00 6.53 -10.89
C ILE A 26 -5.51 6.53 -10.61
N SER A 27 -6.33 6.41 -11.64
CA SER A 27 -7.78 6.26 -11.43
C SER A 27 -8.10 4.90 -10.83
N GLU A 28 -9.09 4.84 -9.92
CA GLU A 28 -9.51 3.56 -9.33
C GLU A 28 -10.01 2.56 -10.38
N ILE A 29 -10.60 3.04 -11.47
CA ILE A 29 -11.07 2.22 -12.60
C ILE A 29 -9.92 1.57 -13.35
N ASP A 30 -8.74 2.19 -13.33
CA ASP A 30 -7.55 1.64 -14.00
C ASP A 30 -6.87 0.58 -13.13
N LEU A 31 -7.17 0.53 -11.83
CA LEU A 31 -6.62 -0.47 -10.93
C LEU A 31 -7.28 -1.84 -11.13
N ILE A 32 -6.54 -2.90 -10.79
CA ILE A 32 -7.07 -4.27 -10.73
C ILE A 32 -8.37 -4.28 -9.90
N GLU A 33 -9.45 -4.75 -10.52
CA GLU A 33 -10.78 -4.73 -9.91
C GLU A 33 -10.89 -5.67 -8.69
N ASP A 34 -10.28 -6.84 -8.79
CA ASP A 34 -10.28 -7.82 -7.72
C ASP A 34 -9.33 -7.40 -6.59
N ASP A 35 -9.92 -7.03 -5.44
CA ASP A 35 -9.20 -6.60 -4.24
C ASP A 35 -8.13 -7.60 -3.77
N LYS A 36 -8.39 -8.91 -3.91
CA LYS A 36 -7.46 -9.94 -3.45
C LYS A 36 -6.22 -9.97 -4.35
N ASN A 37 -6.40 -9.88 -5.66
CA ASN A 37 -5.34 -9.79 -6.65
C ASN A 37 -4.57 -8.49 -6.50
N LEU A 38 -5.25 -7.34 -6.39
CA LEU A 38 -4.61 -6.04 -6.16
C LEU A 38 -3.75 -6.07 -4.89
N TYR A 39 -4.28 -6.62 -3.79
CA TYR A 39 -3.54 -6.75 -2.55
C TYR A 39 -2.37 -7.74 -2.63
N ASN A 40 -2.50 -8.82 -3.41
CA ASN A 40 -1.39 -9.75 -3.65
C ASN A 40 -0.26 -9.08 -4.46
N VAL A 41 -0.59 -8.28 -5.47
CA VAL A 41 0.40 -7.48 -6.19
C VAL A 41 1.05 -6.47 -5.26
N LEU A 42 0.27 -5.79 -4.41
CA LEU A 42 0.79 -4.87 -3.40
C LEU A 42 1.79 -5.57 -2.47
N LYS A 43 1.46 -6.78 -1.98
CA LYS A 43 2.38 -7.62 -1.19
C LYS A 43 3.63 -8.06 -1.95
N ALA A 44 3.54 -8.27 -3.25
CA ALA A 44 4.70 -8.67 -4.07
C ALA A 44 5.64 -7.48 -4.35
N LYS A 45 5.10 -6.26 -4.44
CA LYS A 45 5.89 -5.04 -4.72
C LYS A 45 6.39 -4.34 -3.47
N LEU A 46 5.67 -4.45 -2.35
CA LEU A 46 6.04 -3.88 -1.06
C LEU A 46 6.60 -4.95 -0.13
N THR A 47 7.63 -4.58 0.63
CA THR A 47 8.09 -5.40 1.76
C THR A 47 7.05 -5.43 2.87
N LYS A 48 7.14 -6.41 3.77
CA LYS A 48 6.24 -6.51 4.94
C LYS A 48 6.21 -5.21 5.77
N LYS A 49 7.37 -4.55 5.93
CA LYS A 49 7.49 -3.27 6.65
C LYS A 49 6.80 -2.13 5.90
N GLU A 50 7.03 -2.02 4.59
CA GLU A 50 6.37 -1.02 3.72
C GLU A 50 4.84 -1.19 3.72
N LEU A 51 4.34 -2.43 3.62
CA LEU A 51 2.91 -2.71 3.63
C LEU A 51 2.27 -2.40 4.99
N LYS A 52 2.97 -2.71 6.08
CA LYS A 52 2.54 -2.36 7.45
C LYS A 52 2.51 -0.84 7.64
N LEU A 53 3.55 -0.14 7.19
CA LEU A 53 3.63 1.31 7.24
C LEU A 53 2.48 1.94 6.44
N PHE A 54 2.21 1.45 5.24
CA PHE A 54 1.09 1.88 4.42
C PHE A 54 -0.26 1.71 5.12
N ALA A 55 -0.49 0.54 5.73
CA ALA A 55 -1.73 0.26 6.45
C ALA A 55 -1.91 1.15 7.70
N MET A 56 -0.84 1.37 8.47
CA MET A 56 -0.87 2.22 9.66
C MET A 56 -1.04 3.71 9.31
N ASP A 57 -0.33 4.19 8.29
CA ASP A 57 -0.41 5.57 7.82
C ASP A 57 -1.80 5.86 7.23
N SER A 58 -2.36 4.91 6.49
CA SER A 58 -3.73 4.97 5.97
C SER A 58 -4.80 4.97 7.07
N ALA A 59 -4.55 4.26 8.17
CA ALA A 59 -5.39 4.27 9.36
C ALA A 59 -5.24 5.56 10.20
N SER A 60 -4.49 6.55 9.71
CA SER A 60 -4.19 7.80 10.42
C SER A 60 -3.57 7.57 11.81
N ILE A 61 -2.81 6.48 11.97
CA ILE A 61 -2.10 6.19 13.20
C ILE A 61 -0.97 7.21 13.36
N SER A 62 -0.82 7.73 14.59
CA SER A 62 0.21 8.73 14.90
C SER A 62 1.62 8.23 14.59
N ASP A 63 2.48 9.14 14.13
CA ASP A 63 3.89 8.85 13.87
C ASP A 63 4.60 8.28 15.10
N GLU A 64 4.21 8.68 16.32
CA GLU A 64 4.74 8.13 17.56
C GLU A 64 4.41 6.64 17.75
N SER A 65 3.18 6.23 17.46
CA SER A 65 2.78 4.82 17.51
C SER A 65 3.49 4.01 16.44
N ILE A 66 3.63 4.56 15.22
CA ILE A 66 4.39 3.91 14.14
C ILE A 66 5.86 3.77 14.55
N LYS A 67 6.50 4.81 15.08
CA LYS A 67 7.89 4.74 15.56
C LYS A 67 8.09 3.65 16.62
N LYS A 68 7.18 3.54 17.60
CA LYS A 68 7.23 2.50 18.62
C LYS A 68 7.11 1.09 18.03
N GLU A 69 6.18 0.91 17.09
CA GLU A 69 5.92 -0.38 16.44
C GLU A 69 7.05 -0.82 15.49
N PHE A 70 7.75 0.13 14.88
CA PHE A 70 8.89 -0.14 13.99
C PHE A 70 10.24 0.00 14.68
N GLU A 71 10.26 0.34 15.97
CA GLU A 71 11.45 0.64 16.77
C GLU A 71 12.43 1.57 16.05
N CYS A 72 11.89 2.64 15.43
CA CYS A 72 12.65 3.56 14.60
C CYS A 72 12.50 5.01 15.07
N ASN A 73 13.47 5.86 14.69
CA ASN A 73 13.44 7.29 14.99
C ASN A 73 12.66 8.10 13.93
N ASP A 74 12.50 9.41 14.17
CA ASP A 74 11.78 10.31 13.25
C ASP A 74 12.36 10.37 11.84
N ASP A 75 13.69 10.36 11.71
CA ASP A 75 14.37 10.41 10.41
C ASP A 75 14.20 9.09 9.65
N GLU A 76 14.26 7.96 10.33
CA GLU A 76 14.01 6.63 9.78
C GLU A 76 12.57 6.46 9.34
N LEU A 77 11.60 6.91 10.16
CA LEU A 77 10.19 6.89 9.79
C LEU A 77 9.93 7.76 8.56
N LYS A 78 10.42 9.01 8.56
CA LYS A 78 10.31 9.91 7.40
C LYS A 78 10.93 9.31 6.16
N ASN A 79 12.12 8.72 6.27
CA ASN A 79 12.77 8.04 5.15
C ASN A 79 11.98 6.82 4.66
N ALA A 80 11.40 6.04 5.58
CA ALA A 80 10.59 4.88 5.22
C ALA A 80 9.32 5.31 4.48
N LYS A 81 8.59 6.31 4.99
CA LYS A 81 7.41 6.90 4.31
C LYS A 81 7.79 7.47 2.96
N PHE A 82 8.88 8.23 2.89
CA PHE A 82 9.35 8.81 1.65
C PHE A 82 9.70 7.74 0.61
N LYS A 83 10.43 6.69 1.00
CA LYS A 83 10.76 5.56 0.11
C LYS A 83 9.51 4.83 -0.35
N LEU A 84 8.57 4.53 0.55
CA LEU A 84 7.29 3.90 0.24
C LEU A 84 6.50 4.70 -0.80
N TYR A 85 6.23 5.97 -0.52
CA TYR A 85 5.43 6.82 -1.42
C TYR A 85 6.16 7.13 -2.73
N LYS A 86 7.48 7.32 -2.68
CA LYS A 86 8.28 7.46 -3.90
C LYS A 86 8.19 6.20 -4.76
N LYS A 87 8.21 5.01 -4.15
CA LYS A 87 8.07 3.71 -4.84
C LYS A 87 6.68 3.52 -5.43
N LEU A 88 5.61 3.83 -4.70
CA LEU A 88 4.23 3.80 -5.21
C LEU A 88 4.01 4.75 -6.40
N LYS A 89 4.77 5.86 -6.44
CA LYS A 89 4.75 6.80 -7.57
C LYS A 89 5.62 6.38 -8.76
N GLN A 90 6.44 5.34 -8.65
CA GLN A 90 7.26 4.86 -9.79
C GLN A 90 6.38 4.15 -10.82
N ASP A 91 6.56 4.47 -12.10
CA ASP A 91 5.77 3.89 -13.19
C ASP A 91 5.78 2.37 -13.19
N LYS A 92 6.92 1.72 -12.91
CA LYS A 92 6.98 0.25 -12.84
C LYS A 92 6.01 -0.36 -11.82
N VAL A 93 5.80 0.34 -10.70
CA VAL A 93 4.95 -0.09 -9.60
C VAL A 93 3.50 0.26 -9.93
N ARG A 94 3.26 1.47 -10.44
CA ARG A 94 1.96 1.92 -10.94
C ARG A 94 1.38 0.98 -11.99
N LEU A 95 2.19 0.63 -13.00
CA LEU A 95 1.81 -0.31 -14.05
C LEU A 95 1.41 -1.65 -13.45
N SER A 96 2.20 -2.16 -12.50
CA SER A 96 1.88 -3.44 -11.85
C SER A 96 0.49 -3.47 -11.20
N PHE A 97 -0.04 -2.33 -10.75
CA PHE A 97 -1.37 -2.24 -10.14
C PHE A 97 -2.50 -2.01 -11.14
N LYS A 98 -2.18 -1.69 -12.40
CA LYS A 98 -3.21 -1.48 -13.42
C LYS A 98 -3.83 -2.81 -13.86
N ALA A 99 -5.12 -2.81 -14.13
CA ALA A 99 -5.85 -3.97 -14.65
C ALA A 99 -5.19 -4.49 -15.95
N SER A 100 -4.75 -3.58 -16.83
CA SER A 100 -4.08 -3.93 -18.09
C SER A 100 -2.74 -4.66 -17.93
N SER A 101 -2.12 -4.63 -16.75
CA SER A 101 -0.91 -5.44 -16.49
C SER A 101 -1.21 -6.89 -16.09
N VAL A 102 -2.48 -7.22 -15.87
CA VAL A 102 -2.95 -8.59 -15.63
C VAL A 102 -3.41 -9.25 -16.93
N GLU A 103 -3.86 -8.46 -17.92
CA GLU A 103 -4.31 -8.96 -19.24
C GLU A 103 -3.18 -9.55 -20.11
N ASP A 104 -1.91 -9.19 -19.85
CA ASP A 104 -0.75 -9.73 -20.60
C ASP A 104 -0.31 -11.15 -20.15
N PHE A 105 -0.97 -11.73 -19.16
CA PHE A 105 -0.68 -13.09 -18.65
C PHE A 105 -1.81 -14.10 -18.88
N ALA A 106 -2.82 -13.76 -19.70
CA ALA A 106 -3.95 -14.63 -20.03
C ALA A 106 -3.77 -15.33 -21.39
#